data_AF-A0A0Q9TRX7-F1
#
_entry.id   AF-A0A0Q9TRX7-F1
#
_cell.length_a   1.000
_cell.length_b   1.000
_cell.length_c   1.000
_cell.angle_alpha   90.00
_cell.angle_beta   90.00
_cell.angle_gamma   90.00
#
_symmetry.space_group_name_H-M   'P 1'
#
loop_
_entity.id
_entity.type
_entity.pdbx_description
1 polymer ?
#
loop_
_entity_poly.entity_id
_entity_poly.type
_entity_poly.pdbx_seq_one_letter_code
_entity_poly.pdbx_strand_id
1 'polypeptide(L)'
;MSSYLFVHFREKKTPDGEQVYFGLSKDGFNWEQVNGGEPVLWSNKGDKGVRDHTIVRTKFGKFYILSTDLGLANCFDTKYEGTWANIARHGSKCLTLWESDDLVNWSEQRMIELGDEDYGMLWAPDVLYDRDRDDYVIHWSSSHASNNYGHKAIFYTRTKDFIHFDKPQLLCRKDGSGIIDSAIYEENGTYYRFVKYENPIHIILEQGESITGEYKENQAFKEEMVKLGYGQYEGPTAFKLQDGRWVLMLDYYGVQGEGQGYVPFVADDLKSGRFTRSDEQFSFPYGFKHGTVLAITTEEYNRIQRHFS
;
A
#
# COMPACT_ATOMS: atom_id res chain seq x y z
N MET A 1 -24.17 8.13 1.31
CA MET A 1 -23.04 8.21 2.25
C MET A 1 -21.98 7.24 1.77
N SER A 2 -20.70 7.61 1.78
CA SER A 2 -19.61 6.72 1.35
C SER A 2 -19.14 5.85 2.52
N SER A 3 -19.10 4.55 2.32
CA SER A 3 -18.43 3.64 3.24
C SER A 3 -16.99 3.42 2.77
N TYR A 4 -16.21 2.63 3.50
CA TYR A 4 -14.82 2.32 3.18
C TYR A 4 -14.58 0.83 3.16
N LEU A 5 -13.77 0.38 2.21
CA LEU A 5 -13.18 -0.94 2.12
C LEU A 5 -11.69 -0.82 2.37
N PHE A 6 -11.17 -1.58 3.33
CA PHE A 6 -9.74 -1.73 3.55
C PHE A 6 -9.29 -3.08 3.03
N VAL A 7 -8.45 -3.08 2.00
CA VAL A 7 -7.77 -4.28 1.52
C VAL A 7 -6.40 -4.35 2.18
N HIS A 8 -6.17 -5.38 2.99
CA HIS A 8 -5.00 -5.52 3.87
C HIS A 8 -4.59 -6.98 4.03
N PHE A 9 -3.44 -7.23 4.67
CA PHE A 9 -3.04 -8.56 5.12
C PHE A 9 -2.95 -8.61 6.65
N ARG A 10 -2.68 -9.79 7.22
CA ARG A 10 -2.51 -9.99 8.67
C ARG A 10 -1.12 -10.53 8.96
N GLU A 11 -0.41 -9.96 9.94
CA GLU A 11 0.89 -10.51 10.32
C GLU A 11 0.68 -11.81 11.11
N LYS A 12 0.84 -12.95 10.43
CA LYS A 12 0.84 -14.29 11.04
C LYS A 12 2.02 -15.08 10.53
N LYS A 13 2.48 -16.05 11.32
CA LYS A 13 3.53 -17.00 10.92
C LYS A 13 3.02 -18.13 10.01
N THR A 14 1.72 -18.18 9.78
CA THR A 14 1.05 -19.19 8.97
C THR A 14 0.69 -18.61 7.60
N PRO A 15 0.63 -19.43 6.53
CA PRO A 15 0.43 -18.95 5.17
C PRO A 15 -0.84 -18.13 4.93
N ASP A 16 -1.86 -18.28 5.77
CA ASP A 16 -3.10 -17.51 5.70
C ASP A 16 -2.92 -16.03 6.06
N GLY A 17 -1.92 -15.67 6.88
CA GLY A 17 -1.68 -14.25 7.23
C GLY A 17 -1.28 -13.41 6.02
N GLU A 18 -0.54 -14.00 5.09
CA GLU A 18 -0.02 -13.33 3.90
C GLU A 18 -0.98 -13.55 2.72
N GLN A 19 -2.24 -13.18 2.90
CA GLN A 19 -3.31 -13.29 1.90
C GLN A 19 -4.15 -12.00 1.90
N VAL A 20 -5.09 -11.89 0.96
CA VAL A 20 -5.93 -10.69 0.85
C VAL A 20 -7.10 -10.76 1.82
N TYR A 21 -7.15 -9.84 2.78
CA TYR A 21 -8.26 -9.65 3.70
C TYR A 21 -9.00 -8.34 3.43
N PHE A 22 -10.30 -8.33 3.69
CA PHE A 22 -11.13 -7.13 3.64
C PHE A 22 -11.58 -6.72 5.04
N GLY A 23 -11.59 -5.40 5.25
CA GLY A 23 -12.25 -4.74 6.37
C GLY A 23 -13.25 -3.71 5.85
N LEU A 24 -14.38 -3.55 6.54
CA LEU A 24 -15.41 -2.60 6.15
C LEU A 24 -15.61 -1.55 7.25
N SER A 25 -15.84 -0.30 6.86
CA SER A 25 -16.20 0.76 7.80
C SER A 25 -17.25 1.69 7.19
N LYS A 26 -18.20 2.17 7.99
CA LYS A 26 -19.20 3.17 7.56
C LYS A 26 -18.72 4.60 7.75
N ASP A 27 -17.79 4.81 8.68
CA ASP A 27 -17.34 6.13 9.13
C ASP A 27 -15.85 6.37 8.92
N GLY A 28 -15.07 5.32 8.68
CA GLY A 28 -13.61 5.36 8.53
C GLY A 28 -12.85 5.18 9.85
N PHE A 29 -13.56 5.10 10.98
CA PHE A 29 -13.01 4.98 12.33
C PHE A 29 -13.24 3.59 12.93
N ASN A 30 -14.43 3.03 12.72
CA ASN A 30 -14.83 1.73 13.26
C ASN A 30 -14.82 0.70 12.13
N TRP A 31 -13.88 -0.24 12.20
CA TRP A 31 -13.68 -1.28 11.20
C TRP A 31 -14.27 -2.61 11.65
N GLU A 32 -14.90 -3.32 10.72
CA GLU A 32 -15.50 -4.63 10.88
C GLU A 32 -14.76 -5.64 10.00
N GLN A 33 -14.59 -6.86 10.49
CA GLN A 33 -14.01 -7.95 9.70
C GLN A 33 -14.98 -8.43 8.62
N VAL A 34 -14.45 -8.87 7.49
CA VAL A 34 -15.21 -9.52 6.40
C VAL A 34 -14.87 -11.01 6.39
N ASN A 35 -15.77 -11.86 5.86
CA ASN A 35 -15.55 -13.30 5.66
C ASN A 35 -15.19 -14.03 6.97
N GLY A 36 -15.82 -13.66 8.08
CA GLY A 36 -15.53 -14.24 9.39
C GLY A 36 -14.10 -13.98 9.93
N GLY A 37 -13.33 -13.09 9.31
CA GLY A 37 -11.91 -12.86 9.63
C GLY A 37 -10.94 -13.78 8.89
N GLU A 38 -11.42 -14.51 7.87
CA GLU A 38 -10.63 -15.37 6.98
C GLU A 38 -10.25 -14.66 5.66
N PRO A 39 -9.21 -15.11 4.93
CA PRO A 39 -8.81 -14.51 3.66
C PRO A 39 -9.96 -14.48 2.64
N VAL A 40 -10.08 -13.37 1.91
CA VAL A 40 -11.01 -13.21 0.79
C VAL A 40 -10.41 -13.75 -0.51
N LEU A 41 -9.12 -13.51 -0.76
CA LEU A 41 -8.40 -14.06 -1.91
C LEU A 41 -7.12 -14.75 -1.47
N TRP A 42 -6.82 -15.88 -2.12
CA TRP A 42 -5.61 -16.65 -1.91
C TRP A 42 -4.65 -16.50 -3.09
N SER A 43 -3.38 -16.28 -2.77
CA SER A 43 -2.26 -16.40 -3.70
C SER A 43 -1.80 -17.85 -3.78
N ASN A 44 -1.97 -18.45 -4.96
CA ASN A 44 -1.57 -19.82 -5.27
C ASN A 44 -0.38 -19.88 -6.26
N LYS A 45 0.07 -18.73 -6.76
CA LYS A 45 1.22 -18.56 -7.67
C LYS A 45 2.34 -17.78 -6.95
N GLY A 46 3.53 -17.74 -7.57
CA GLY A 46 4.68 -17.05 -7.00
C GLY A 46 5.14 -17.68 -5.68
N ASP A 47 5.35 -16.84 -4.68
CA ASP A 47 5.72 -17.25 -3.31
C ASP A 47 4.53 -17.80 -2.51
N LYS A 48 3.32 -17.76 -3.09
CA LYS A 48 2.07 -18.22 -2.47
C LYS A 48 1.72 -17.47 -1.17
N GLY A 49 2.18 -16.24 -1.09
CA GLY A 49 1.79 -15.24 -0.10
C GLY A 49 1.82 -13.87 -0.76
N VAL A 50 0.92 -13.00 -0.35
CA VAL A 50 0.81 -11.63 -0.83
C VAL A 50 0.72 -10.65 0.33
N ARG A 51 1.36 -9.49 0.16
CA ARG A 51 1.43 -8.42 1.15
C ARG A 51 1.19 -7.07 0.48
N ASP A 52 1.08 -6.02 1.29
CA ASP A 52 1.12 -4.61 0.87
C ASP A 52 0.12 -4.29 -0.28
N HIS A 53 -1.16 -4.50 -0.02
CA HIS A 53 -2.17 -4.42 -1.07
C HIS A 53 -2.52 -2.98 -1.44
N THR A 54 -2.66 -2.71 -2.73
CA THR A 54 -3.38 -1.55 -3.25
C THR A 54 -4.65 -1.98 -3.95
N ILE A 55 -5.70 -1.17 -3.82
CA ILE A 55 -6.95 -1.34 -4.55
C ILE A 55 -7.31 -0.05 -5.26
N VAL A 56 -7.64 -0.15 -6.55
CA VAL A 56 -8.03 1.00 -7.37
C VAL A 56 -9.37 0.74 -8.06
N ARG A 57 -10.25 1.74 -8.02
CA ARG A 57 -11.40 1.81 -8.93
C ARG A 57 -10.98 2.61 -10.16
N THR A 58 -11.06 1.98 -11.33
CA THR A 58 -10.79 2.64 -12.60
C THR A 58 -11.88 3.66 -12.97
N LYS A 59 -11.60 4.51 -13.95
CA LYS A 59 -12.54 5.51 -14.49
C LYS A 59 -13.77 4.86 -15.11
N PHE A 60 -13.67 3.59 -15.48
CA PHE A 60 -14.76 2.79 -16.04
C PHE A 60 -15.50 1.95 -14.98
N GLY A 61 -15.14 2.08 -13.70
CA GLY A 61 -15.82 1.41 -12.59
C GLY A 61 -15.31 0.02 -12.24
N LYS A 62 -14.41 -0.58 -13.03
CA LYS A 62 -13.74 -1.85 -12.69
C LYS A 62 -12.74 -1.67 -11.56
N PHE A 63 -12.60 -2.67 -10.71
CA PHE A 63 -11.67 -2.70 -9.57
C PHE A 63 -10.48 -3.61 -9.85
N TYR A 64 -9.30 -3.19 -9.40
CA TYR A 64 -8.10 -4.00 -9.41
C TYR A 64 -7.46 -4.01 -8.03
N ILE A 65 -7.01 -5.18 -7.60
CA ILE A 65 -6.10 -5.33 -6.46
C ILE A 65 -4.73 -5.68 -7.00
N LEU A 66 -3.69 -4.95 -6.57
CA LEU A 66 -2.30 -5.31 -6.81
C LEU A 66 -1.59 -5.55 -5.48
N SER A 67 -0.66 -6.49 -5.45
CA SER A 67 0.04 -6.89 -4.22
C SER A 67 1.49 -7.25 -4.47
N THR A 68 2.33 -7.07 -3.44
CA THR A 68 3.65 -7.71 -3.35
C THR A 68 3.48 -9.23 -3.40
N ASP A 69 4.20 -9.93 -4.28
CA ASP A 69 4.35 -11.39 -4.23
C ASP A 69 5.48 -11.76 -3.25
N LEU A 70 5.09 -12.05 -2.00
CA LEU A 70 6.00 -12.42 -0.91
C LEU A 70 5.26 -13.24 0.13
N GLY A 71 5.65 -14.50 0.27
CA GLY A 71 5.18 -15.41 1.32
C GLY A 71 6.30 -15.79 2.27
N LEU A 72 6.53 -15.01 3.34
CA LEU A 72 7.55 -15.32 4.34
C LEU A 72 7.29 -16.66 5.01
N ALA A 73 6.02 -17.01 5.29
CA ALA A 73 5.66 -18.29 5.89
C ALA A 73 6.11 -19.50 5.04
N ASN A 74 6.18 -19.33 3.72
CA ASN A 74 6.56 -20.40 2.78
C ASN A 74 8.04 -20.33 2.39
N CYS A 75 8.59 -19.11 2.28
CA CYS A 75 9.83 -18.87 1.54
C CYS A 75 10.95 -18.26 2.37
N PHE A 76 10.70 -17.72 3.58
CA PHE A 76 11.71 -16.99 4.33
C PHE A 76 12.94 -17.84 4.66
N ASP A 77 12.74 -18.97 5.35
CA ASP A 77 13.84 -19.85 5.76
C ASP A 77 14.39 -20.72 4.61
N THR A 78 13.61 -20.89 3.54
CA THR A 78 13.95 -21.75 2.41
C THR A 78 14.54 -20.95 1.25
N LYS A 79 13.68 -20.41 0.37
CA LYS A 79 14.05 -19.62 -0.81
C LYS A 79 14.97 -18.43 -0.47
N TYR A 80 14.75 -17.80 0.68
CA TYR A 80 15.46 -16.58 1.08
C TYR A 80 16.50 -16.80 2.18
N GLU A 81 16.70 -18.04 2.63
CA GLU A 81 17.73 -18.44 3.60
C GLU A 81 17.72 -17.60 4.91
N GLY A 82 16.55 -17.14 5.32
CA GLY A 82 16.34 -16.37 6.54
C GLY A 82 16.85 -14.93 6.50
N THR A 83 17.09 -14.35 5.31
CA THR A 83 17.66 -13.00 5.21
C THR A 83 16.84 -12.06 4.32
N TRP A 84 16.56 -10.86 4.83
CA TRP A 84 15.94 -9.77 4.05
C TRP A 84 16.82 -9.29 2.88
N ALA A 85 18.14 -9.44 2.99
CA ALA A 85 19.07 -9.12 1.92
C ALA A 85 18.82 -10.00 0.67
N ASN A 86 18.57 -11.29 0.89
CA ASN A 86 18.23 -12.21 -0.20
C ASN A 86 16.87 -11.87 -0.82
N ILE A 87 15.85 -11.54 -0.03
CA ILE A 87 14.56 -11.08 -0.58
C ILE A 87 14.74 -9.79 -1.38
N ALA A 88 15.53 -8.84 -0.87
CA ALA A 88 15.78 -7.59 -1.56
C ALA A 88 16.56 -7.77 -2.87
N ARG A 89 17.32 -8.84 -3.04
CA ARG A 89 18.14 -9.10 -4.23
C ARG A 89 17.46 -10.05 -5.24
N HIS A 90 16.78 -11.06 -4.72
CA HIS A 90 16.27 -12.23 -5.44
C HIS A 90 14.76 -12.45 -5.24
N GLY A 91 14.07 -11.48 -4.65
CA GLY A 91 12.62 -11.49 -4.49
C GLY A 91 11.89 -11.48 -5.83
N SER A 92 10.57 -11.68 -5.76
CA SER A 92 9.72 -11.71 -6.94
C SER A 92 9.86 -10.44 -7.80
N LYS A 93 9.96 -10.62 -9.11
CA LYS A 93 9.94 -9.52 -10.10
C LYS A 93 8.52 -9.24 -10.61
N CYS A 94 7.54 -9.86 -9.97
CA CYS A 94 6.16 -9.78 -10.34
C CYS A 94 5.35 -9.07 -9.26
N LEU A 95 4.33 -8.34 -9.69
CA LEU A 95 3.19 -8.02 -8.83
C LEU A 95 2.11 -9.06 -9.04
N THR A 96 1.32 -9.32 -8.00
CA THR A 96 0.10 -10.12 -8.16
C THR A 96 -1.08 -9.20 -8.46
N LEU A 97 -2.00 -9.61 -9.34
CA LEU A 97 -3.19 -8.84 -9.67
C LEU A 97 -4.47 -9.69 -9.70
N TRP A 98 -5.55 -9.10 -9.21
CA TRP A 98 -6.93 -9.56 -9.39
C TRP A 98 -7.81 -8.42 -9.91
N GLU A 99 -8.86 -8.77 -10.66
CA GLU A 99 -9.86 -7.81 -11.13
C GLU A 99 -11.28 -8.20 -10.74
N SER A 100 -12.15 -7.21 -10.54
CA SER A 100 -13.56 -7.41 -10.23
C SER A 100 -14.39 -6.27 -10.80
N ASP A 101 -15.61 -6.57 -11.25
CA ASP A 101 -16.59 -5.55 -11.63
C ASP A 101 -17.46 -5.10 -10.45
N ASP A 102 -17.44 -5.82 -9.32
CA ASP A 102 -18.44 -5.67 -8.27
C ASP A 102 -17.93 -5.83 -6.83
N LEU A 103 -16.62 -5.97 -6.63
CA LEU A 103 -15.89 -6.18 -5.36
C LEU A 103 -16.13 -7.52 -4.65
N VAL A 104 -16.93 -8.43 -5.23
CA VAL A 104 -17.22 -9.73 -4.62
C VAL A 104 -16.89 -10.91 -5.53
N ASN A 105 -17.03 -10.73 -6.85
CA ASN A 105 -16.62 -11.70 -7.85
C ASN A 105 -15.26 -11.29 -8.41
N TRP A 106 -14.21 -12.02 -8.04
CA TRP A 106 -12.84 -11.74 -8.44
C TRP A 106 -12.35 -12.73 -9.49
N SER A 107 -11.49 -12.26 -10.40
CA SER A 107 -10.80 -13.09 -11.38
C SER A 107 -9.88 -14.12 -10.73
N GLU A 108 -9.35 -15.04 -11.53
CA GLU A 108 -8.16 -15.79 -11.10
C GLU A 108 -6.95 -14.87 -10.89
N GLN A 109 -6.01 -15.32 -10.05
CA GLN A 109 -4.75 -14.64 -9.80
C GLN A 109 -3.92 -14.50 -11.08
N ARG A 110 -3.54 -13.27 -11.43
CA ARG A 110 -2.54 -12.97 -12.48
C ARG A 110 -1.21 -12.57 -11.84
N MET A 111 -0.10 -12.99 -12.44
CA MET A 111 1.25 -12.50 -12.11
C MET A 111 1.64 -11.52 -13.21
N ILE A 112 2.00 -10.29 -12.84
CA ILE A 112 2.42 -9.25 -13.77
C ILE A 112 3.91 -9.07 -13.62
N GLU A 113 4.65 -9.47 -14.64
CA GLU A 113 6.09 -9.24 -14.74
C GLU A 113 6.31 -7.81 -15.23
N LEU A 114 6.80 -6.94 -14.34
CA LEU A 114 7.12 -5.54 -14.64
C LEU A 114 8.62 -5.28 -14.63
N GLY A 115 9.38 -5.99 -13.80
CA GLY A 115 10.83 -5.84 -13.71
C GLY A 115 11.56 -6.79 -14.67
N ASP A 116 12.71 -6.35 -15.17
CA ASP A 116 13.73 -7.22 -15.77
C ASP A 116 14.74 -7.68 -14.70
N GLU A 117 15.83 -8.33 -15.13
CA GLU A 117 16.89 -8.84 -14.24
C GLU A 117 17.62 -7.75 -13.44
N ASP A 118 17.48 -6.46 -13.83
CA ASP A 118 18.10 -5.36 -13.11
C ASP A 118 17.35 -5.03 -11.80
N TYR A 119 16.10 -5.48 -11.63
CA TYR A 119 15.32 -5.27 -10.42
C TYR A 119 15.63 -6.33 -9.36
N GLY A 120 15.62 -5.95 -8.08
CA GLY A 120 15.85 -6.87 -6.95
C GLY A 120 14.58 -7.52 -6.39
N MET A 121 13.48 -6.78 -6.40
CA MET A 121 12.16 -7.20 -5.94
C MET A 121 11.12 -6.12 -6.25
N LEU A 122 9.86 -6.46 -6.35
CA LEU A 122 8.76 -5.49 -6.50
C LEU A 122 7.90 -5.50 -5.23
N TRP A 123 8.00 -4.45 -4.42
CA TRP A 123 7.31 -4.35 -3.12
C TRP A 123 6.38 -3.13 -3.03
N ALA A 124 5.29 -3.29 -2.26
CA ALA A 124 4.34 -2.25 -1.89
C ALA A 124 3.87 -1.42 -3.11
N PRO A 125 3.16 -2.05 -4.06
CA PRO A 125 2.61 -1.33 -5.18
C PRO A 125 1.53 -0.34 -4.73
N ASP A 126 1.44 0.79 -5.42
CA ASP A 126 0.28 1.68 -5.35
C ASP A 126 -0.05 2.24 -6.75
N VAL A 127 -1.30 2.66 -6.95
CA VAL A 127 -1.85 3.01 -8.27
C VAL A 127 -2.59 4.33 -8.25
N LEU A 128 -2.20 5.23 -9.15
CA LEU A 128 -2.88 6.51 -9.36
C LEU A 128 -3.37 6.65 -10.80
N TYR A 129 -4.53 7.25 -10.95
CA TYR A 129 -5.03 7.67 -12.25
C TYR A 129 -4.48 9.05 -12.63
N ASP A 130 -3.81 9.14 -13.78
CA ASP A 130 -3.31 10.37 -14.35
C ASP A 130 -4.35 10.95 -15.33
N ARG A 131 -5.00 12.04 -14.91
CA ARG A 131 -6.07 12.67 -15.72
C ARG A 131 -5.53 13.34 -16.97
N ASP A 132 -4.30 13.82 -16.97
CA ASP A 132 -3.71 14.55 -18.10
C ASP A 132 -3.30 13.60 -19.22
N ARG A 133 -2.87 12.39 -18.85
CA ARG A 133 -2.41 11.35 -19.79
C ARG A 133 -3.43 10.24 -20.06
N ASP A 134 -4.55 10.27 -19.34
CA ASP A 134 -5.67 9.33 -19.47
C ASP A 134 -5.26 7.86 -19.26
N ASP A 135 -4.31 7.64 -18.35
CA ASP A 135 -3.70 6.34 -18.02
C ASP A 135 -3.49 6.17 -16.50
N TYR A 136 -2.93 5.05 -16.09
CA TYR A 136 -2.63 4.71 -14.70
C TYR A 136 -1.12 4.64 -14.50
N VAL A 137 -0.64 5.20 -13.38
CA VAL A 137 0.73 5.05 -12.91
C VAL A 137 0.73 4.02 -11.79
N ILE A 138 1.46 2.93 -11.98
CA ILE A 138 1.72 1.92 -10.94
C ILE A 138 3.14 2.13 -10.46
N HIS A 139 3.33 2.33 -9.15
CA HIS A 139 4.66 2.53 -8.57
C HIS A 139 4.94 1.57 -7.42
N TRP A 140 6.20 1.24 -7.20
CA TRP A 140 6.64 0.24 -6.22
C TRP A 140 8.06 0.53 -5.72
N SER A 141 8.42 -0.12 -4.62
CA SER A 141 9.76 -0.09 -4.03
C SER A 141 10.64 -1.19 -4.60
N SER A 142 11.89 -0.87 -4.97
CA SER A 142 12.84 -1.87 -5.45
C SER A 142 14.30 -1.51 -5.16
N SER A 143 15.13 -2.52 -4.90
CA SER A 143 16.58 -2.42 -5.09
C SER A 143 16.90 -2.65 -6.58
N HIS A 144 18.02 -2.14 -7.09
CA HIS A 144 18.27 -2.15 -8.53
C HIS A 144 19.76 -2.25 -8.90
N ALA A 145 20.08 -2.89 -10.02
CA ALA A 145 21.46 -3.13 -10.48
C ALA A 145 22.27 -1.85 -10.67
N SER A 146 21.60 -0.74 -11.02
CA SER A 146 22.22 0.58 -11.23
C SER A 146 22.98 1.14 -10.02
N ASN A 147 22.73 0.62 -8.82
CA ASN A 147 23.53 0.93 -7.62
C ASN A 147 24.00 -0.33 -6.88
N ASN A 148 24.23 -1.42 -7.62
CA ASN A 148 24.61 -2.72 -7.07
C ASN A 148 23.62 -3.23 -6.01
N TYR A 149 22.32 -3.03 -6.25
CA TYR A 149 21.23 -3.45 -5.35
C TYR A 149 21.37 -2.86 -3.94
N GLY A 150 21.88 -1.62 -3.86
CA GLY A 150 22.03 -0.85 -2.63
C GLY A 150 20.71 -0.26 -2.14
N HIS A 151 20.73 1.02 -1.75
CA HIS A 151 19.53 1.72 -1.29
C HIS A 151 18.38 1.61 -2.29
N LYS A 152 17.21 1.22 -1.77
CA LYS A 152 15.97 1.09 -2.54
C LYS A 152 15.49 2.44 -3.03
N ALA A 153 14.77 2.42 -4.13
CA ALA A 153 14.15 3.57 -4.75
C ALA A 153 12.71 3.22 -5.16
N ILE A 154 11.94 4.25 -5.51
CA ILE A 154 10.60 4.05 -6.06
C ILE A 154 10.69 4.07 -7.58
N PHE A 155 10.14 3.05 -8.21
CA PHE A 155 10.02 2.92 -9.66
C PHE A 155 8.56 2.95 -10.06
N TYR A 156 8.27 3.22 -11.33
CA TYR A 156 6.91 3.19 -11.84
C TYR A 156 6.84 2.68 -13.27
N THR A 157 5.66 2.20 -13.65
CA THR A 157 5.24 1.95 -15.03
C THR A 157 3.91 2.64 -15.30
N ARG A 158 3.51 2.71 -16.56
CA ARG A 158 2.21 3.22 -17.00
C ARG A 158 1.43 2.13 -17.72
N THR A 159 0.10 2.18 -17.57
CA THR A 159 -0.82 1.29 -18.26
C THR A 159 -2.16 1.97 -18.49
N LYS A 160 -2.89 1.57 -19.54
CA LYS A 160 -4.28 1.99 -19.76
C LYS A 160 -5.30 0.93 -19.41
N ASP A 161 -4.87 -0.33 -19.32
CA ASP A 161 -5.75 -1.50 -19.32
C ASP A 161 -5.36 -2.58 -18.31
N PHE A 162 -4.26 -2.41 -17.56
CA PHE A 162 -3.73 -3.42 -16.63
C PHE A 162 -3.41 -4.77 -17.30
N ILE A 163 -3.06 -4.71 -18.59
CA ILE A 163 -2.60 -5.84 -19.42
C ILE A 163 -1.27 -5.48 -20.06
N HIS A 164 -1.18 -4.28 -20.64
CA HIS A 164 0.04 -3.77 -21.29
C HIS A 164 0.68 -2.70 -20.41
N PHE A 165 1.99 -2.81 -20.20
CA PHE A 165 2.75 -1.93 -19.33
C PHE A 165 3.93 -1.34 -20.08
N ASP A 166 4.15 -0.04 -19.88
CA ASP A 166 5.33 0.64 -20.40
C ASP A 166 6.60 0.13 -19.69
N LYS A 167 7.77 0.37 -20.29
CA LYS A 167 9.04 0.06 -19.63
C LYS A 167 9.14 0.84 -18.31
N PRO A 168 9.47 0.19 -17.19
CA PRO A 168 9.64 0.87 -15.91
C PRO A 168 10.67 2.00 -15.94
N GLN A 169 10.42 3.02 -15.12
CA GLN A 169 11.29 4.18 -14.93
C GLN A 169 11.47 4.49 -13.45
N LEU A 170 12.57 5.18 -13.10
CA LEU A 170 12.77 5.69 -11.75
C LEU A 170 11.76 6.81 -11.46
N LEU A 171 10.97 6.66 -10.39
CA LEU A 171 10.07 7.71 -9.91
C LEU A 171 10.83 8.69 -9.02
N CYS A 172 11.51 8.16 -7.99
CA CYS A 172 12.34 8.96 -7.11
C CYS A 172 13.37 8.11 -6.37
N ARG A 173 14.44 8.76 -5.93
CA ARG A 173 15.43 8.21 -4.99
C ARG A 173 15.85 9.29 -4.01
N LYS A 174 16.51 8.88 -2.93
CA LYS A 174 17.14 9.79 -1.98
C LYS A 174 18.62 9.45 -1.83
N ASP A 175 19.45 10.48 -1.82
CA ASP A 175 20.89 10.28 -1.72
C ASP A 175 21.27 9.87 -0.29
N GLY A 176 22.09 8.82 -0.17
CA GLY A 176 22.58 8.32 1.12
C GLY A 176 21.57 7.57 1.99
N SER A 177 20.36 7.27 1.47
CA SER A 177 19.33 6.52 2.19
C SER A 177 18.42 5.76 1.22
N GLY A 178 17.80 4.69 1.69
CA GLY A 178 16.74 4.00 0.95
C GLY A 178 15.38 4.61 1.23
N ILE A 179 14.49 4.46 0.25
CA ILE A 179 13.06 4.78 0.40
C ILE A 179 12.20 3.60 -0.04
N ILE A 180 11.11 3.38 0.69
CA ILE A 180 10.11 2.34 0.40
C ILE A 180 8.70 2.82 0.73
N ASP A 181 7.71 2.03 0.33
CA ASP A 181 6.29 2.18 0.68
C ASP A 181 5.75 3.57 0.30
N SER A 182 5.98 3.96 -0.94
CA SER A 182 5.38 5.20 -1.47
C SER A 182 3.87 5.05 -1.58
N ALA A 183 3.13 6.04 -1.10
CA ALA A 183 1.69 6.19 -1.34
C ALA A 183 1.41 7.64 -1.76
N ILE A 184 0.70 7.84 -2.88
CA ILE A 184 0.49 9.17 -3.46
C ILE A 184 -1.00 9.50 -3.52
N TYR A 185 -1.35 10.74 -3.17
CA TYR A 185 -2.72 11.24 -3.15
C TYR A 185 -2.80 12.60 -3.84
N GLU A 186 -3.93 12.90 -4.49
CA GLU A 186 -4.20 14.19 -5.10
C GLU A 186 -5.21 14.98 -4.26
N GLU A 187 -4.89 16.23 -3.97
CA GLU A 187 -5.83 17.18 -3.38
C GLU A 187 -5.67 18.57 -4.00
N ASN A 188 -6.74 19.06 -4.64
CA ASN A 188 -6.84 20.38 -5.26
C ASN A 188 -5.75 20.64 -6.31
N GLY A 189 -5.44 19.63 -7.13
CA GLY A 189 -4.43 19.67 -8.19
C GLY A 189 -2.99 19.55 -7.70
N THR A 190 -2.77 19.35 -6.40
CA THR A 190 -1.44 19.07 -5.84
C THR A 190 -1.33 17.60 -5.48
N TYR A 191 -0.18 17.00 -5.77
CA TYR A 191 0.10 15.61 -5.42
C TYR A 191 0.93 15.55 -4.14
N TYR A 192 0.57 14.65 -3.24
CA TYR A 192 1.20 14.45 -1.95
C TYR A 192 1.69 13.01 -1.85
N ARG A 193 2.98 12.81 -1.58
CA ARG A 193 3.60 11.49 -1.44
C ARG A 193 4.02 11.27 -0.01
N PHE A 194 3.43 10.27 0.64
CA PHE A 194 4.02 9.66 1.82
C PHE A 194 5.02 8.60 1.39
N VAL A 195 6.15 8.50 2.07
CA VAL A 195 7.16 7.48 1.80
C VAL A 195 7.99 7.22 3.06
N LYS A 196 8.39 5.97 3.29
CA LYS A 196 9.30 5.60 4.37
C LYS A 196 10.74 5.87 3.96
N TYR A 197 11.45 6.60 4.80
CA TYR A 197 12.90 6.81 4.74
C TYR A 197 13.58 5.75 5.61
N GLU A 198 14.68 5.14 5.14
CA GLU A 198 15.38 4.09 5.89
C GLU A 198 16.51 4.62 6.81
N ASN A 199 16.98 5.87 6.63
CA ASN A 199 18.09 6.42 7.45
C ASN A 199 18.10 7.97 7.56
N PRO A 200 17.63 8.56 8.68
CA PRO A 200 17.02 7.90 9.83
C PRO A 200 15.65 7.34 9.48
N ILE A 201 15.17 6.33 10.22
CA ILE A 201 13.88 5.69 9.91
C ILE A 201 12.71 6.58 10.31
N HIS A 202 11.97 7.09 9.33
CA HIS A 202 10.72 7.86 9.51
C HIS A 202 9.87 7.86 8.24
N ILE A 203 8.61 8.27 8.38
CA ILE A 203 7.78 8.65 7.24
C ILE A 203 8.05 10.11 6.90
N ILE A 204 8.14 10.44 5.63
CA ILE A 204 8.12 11.82 5.13
C ILE A 204 6.87 12.02 4.28
N LEU A 205 6.42 13.28 4.25
CA LEU A 205 5.40 13.77 3.34
C LEU A 205 6.07 14.76 2.39
N GLU A 206 5.87 14.59 1.10
CA GLU A 206 6.37 15.50 0.07
C GLU A 206 5.21 15.95 -0.82
N GLN A 207 5.36 17.08 -1.51
CA GLN A 207 4.35 17.59 -2.43
C GLN A 207 4.93 18.01 -3.78
N GLY A 208 4.18 17.79 -4.87
CA GLY A 208 4.56 18.08 -6.25
C GLY A 208 3.37 18.45 -7.14
N GLU A 209 3.66 18.88 -8.36
CA GLU A 209 2.66 19.35 -9.35
C GLU A 209 2.19 18.25 -10.32
N SER A 210 2.85 17.09 -10.34
CA SER A 210 2.45 15.93 -11.14
C SER A 210 2.90 14.63 -10.46
N ILE A 211 2.25 13.51 -10.79
CA ILE A 211 2.54 12.18 -10.20
C ILE A 211 4.02 11.80 -10.35
N THR A 212 4.60 12.05 -11.53
CA THR A 212 5.98 11.66 -11.88
C THR A 212 6.96 12.84 -11.86
N GLY A 213 6.56 13.95 -11.24
CA GLY A 213 7.36 15.16 -11.15
C GLY A 213 8.31 15.18 -9.96
N GLU A 214 8.96 16.33 -9.76
CA GLU A 214 9.72 16.59 -8.55
C GLU A 214 8.79 16.92 -7.38
N TYR A 215 9.19 16.47 -6.18
CA TYR A 215 8.47 16.71 -4.94
C TYR A 215 9.35 17.43 -3.93
N LYS A 216 8.74 18.25 -3.07
CA LYS A 216 9.39 18.97 -1.99
C LYS A 216 8.84 18.52 -0.63
N GLU A 217 9.72 18.32 0.34
CA GLU A 217 9.36 17.85 1.68
C GLU A 217 8.49 18.86 2.44
N ASN A 218 7.44 18.36 3.11
CA ASN A 218 6.57 19.11 4.00
C ASN A 218 7.19 19.18 5.40
N GLN A 219 7.67 20.35 5.80
CA GLN A 219 8.35 20.53 7.09
C GLN A 219 7.42 20.40 8.30
N ALA A 220 6.14 20.77 8.16
CA ALA A 220 5.18 20.62 9.25
C ALA A 220 4.93 19.14 9.57
N PHE A 221 4.84 18.28 8.55
CA PHE A 221 4.72 16.84 8.76
C PHE A 221 5.97 16.26 9.45
N LYS A 222 7.16 16.70 9.06
CA LYS A 222 8.41 16.30 9.72
C LYS A 222 8.39 16.61 11.21
N GLU A 223 7.91 17.79 11.60
CA GLU A 223 7.77 18.16 13.02
C GLU A 223 6.81 17.22 13.77
N GLU A 224 5.70 16.80 13.15
CA GLU A 224 4.78 15.81 13.74
C GLU A 224 5.46 14.44 13.91
N MET A 225 6.18 13.98 12.88
CA MET A 225 6.88 12.68 12.93
C MET A 225 7.99 12.65 13.97
N VAL A 226 8.68 13.77 14.23
CA VAL A 226 9.68 13.87 15.31
C VAL A 226 9.05 13.59 16.68
N LYS A 227 7.79 14.02 16.91
CA LYS A 227 7.09 13.81 18.20
C LYS A 227 6.75 12.34 18.45
N LEU A 228 6.51 11.57 17.39
CA LEU A 228 6.18 10.14 17.47
C LEU A 228 7.40 9.27 17.79
N GLY A 229 8.59 9.82 17.64
CA GLY A 229 9.84 9.07 17.68
C GLY A 229 10.11 8.32 16.37
N TYR A 230 11.37 7.92 16.21
CA TYR A 230 11.86 7.26 15.01
C TYR A 230 11.72 5.72 15.08
N GLY A 231 11.65 5.06 13.92
CA GLY A 231 12.06 3.66 13.81
C GLY A 231 11.01 2.55 13.81
N GLN A 232 9.71 2.85 13.91
CA GLN A 232 8.68 1.81 14.15
C GLN A 232 7.46 1.86 13.21
N TYR A 233 7.48 2.73 12.20
CA TYR A 233 6.35 2.94 11.29
C TYR A 233 6.75 2.72 9.84
N GLU A 234 5.85 2.12 9.07
CA GLU A 234 5.97 1.89 7.63
C GLU A 234 4.60 1.90 6.93
N GLY A 235 4.57 1.52 5.65
CA GLY A 235 3.33 1.31 4.91
C GLY A 235 2.28 2.41 5.02
N PRO A 236 2.62 3.69 4.74
CA PRO A 236 1.64 4.77 4.85
C PRO A 236 0.47 4.55 3.90
N THR A 237 -0.75 4.66 4.41
CA THR A 237 -1.97 4.67 3.59
C THR A 237 -2.90 5.77 4.08
N ALA A 238 -3.57 6.48 3.18
CA ALA A 238 -4.40 7.62 3.53
C ALA A 238 -5.72 7.61 2.77
N PHE A 239 -6.75 8.20 3.37
CA PHE A 239 -8.05 8.35 2.74
C PHE A 239 -8.77 9.58 3.28
N LYS A 240 -9.69 10.09 2.48
CA LYS A 240 -10.48 11.28 2.80
C LYS A 240 -11.81 10.86 3.44
N LEU A 241 -12.13 11.47 4.56
CA LEU A 241 -13.39 11.32 5.28
C LEU A 241 -14.52 12.08 4.57
N GLN A 242 -15.76 11.71 4.89
CA GLN A 242 -16.96 12.37 4.33
C GLN A 242 -17.03 13.87 4.66
N ASP A 243 -16.49 14.27 5.80
CA ASP A 243 -16.43 15.68 6.24
C ASP A 243 -15.24 16.45 5.63
N GLY A 244 -14.45 15.79 4.78
CA GLY A 244 -13.33 16.40 4.06
C GLY A 244 -11.98 16.30 4.77
N ARG A 245 -11.92 15.82 6.01
CA ARG A 245 -10.65 15.57 6.71
C ARG A 245 -9.91 14.38 6.11
N TRP A 246 -8.61 14.27 6.36
CA TRP A 246 -7.79 13.14 5.94
C TRP A 246 -7.42 12.27 7.13
N VAL A 247 -7.46 10.96 6.92
CA VAL A 247 -6.85 9.96 7.79
C VAL A 247 -5.59 9.45 7.12
N LEU A 248 -4.50 9.40 7.86
CA LEU A 248 -3.27 8.67 7.54
C LEU A 248 -3.18 7.50 8.52
N MET A 249 -2.94 6.30 8.01
CA MET A 249 -2.63 5.13 8.81
C MET A 249 -1.18 4.73 8.53
N LEU A 250 -0.41 4.53 9.60
CA LEU A 250 0.98 4.07 9.53
C LEU A 250 1.10 2.70 10.19
N ASP A 251 1.66 1.73 9.46
CA ASP A 251 1.80 0.35 9.93
C ASP A 251 2.88 0.31 11.01
N TYR A 252 2.48 0.01 12.25
CA TYR A 252 3.37 -0.06 13.40
C TYR A 252 3.87 -1.49 13.61
N TYR A 253 5.19 -1.65 13.51
CA TYR A 253 5.88 -2.94 13.67
C TYR A 253 6.79 -2.99 14.91
N GLY A 254 6.70 -2.01 15.81
CA GLY A 254 7.61 -1.86 16.96
C GLY A 254 7.48 -2.94 18.06
N VAL A 255 6.44 -3.75 18.02
CA VAL A 255 6.21 -4.89 18.93
C VAL A 255 5.86 -6.15 18.14
N GLN A 256 5.79 -7.32 18.77
CA GLN A 256 5.32 -8.55 18.13
C GLN A 256 3.89 -8.90 18.55
N GLY A 257 3.16 -9.60 17.68
CA GLY A 257 1.82 -10.11 17.96
C GLY A 257 0.74 -9.02 17.92
N GLU A 258 -0.26 -9.13 18.80
CA GLU A 258 -1.47 -8.28 18.80
C GLU A 258 -1.22 -6.78 18.95
N GLY A 259 -0.02 -6.36 19.36
CA GLY A 259 0.34 -4.95 19.40
C GLY A 259 0.80 -4.36 18.06
N GLN A 260 0.94 -5.18 17.01
CA GLN A 260 1.21 -4.71 15.65
C GLN A 260 -0.06 -4.25 14.94
N GLY A 261 0.11 -3.33 14.00
CA GLY A 261 -0.92 -2.93 13.06
C GLY A 261 -0.96 -1.41 12.87
N TYR A 262 -1.99 -0.96 12.18
CA TYR A 262 -2.11 0.44 11.81
C TYR A 262 -2.41 1.38 12.99
N VAL A 263 -1.61 2.44 13.09
CA VAL A 263 -1.86 3.60 13.96
C VAL A 263 -2.43 4.74 13.10
N PRO A 264 -3.65 5.22 13.38
CA PRO A 264 -4.28 6.29 12.63
C PRO A 264 -3.94 7.68 13.15
N PHE A 265 -3.91 8.62 12.21
CA PHE A 265 -3.66 10.05 12.39
C PHE A 265 -4.67 10.83 11.57
N VAL A 266 -5.13 11.99 12.07
CA VAL A 266 -6.12 12.83 11.39
C VAL A 266 -5.55 14.23 11.14
N ALA A 267 -5.80 14.77 9.95
CA ALA A 267 -5.51 16.15 9.57
C ALA A 267 -6.70 16.77 8.83
N ASP A 268 -6.79 18.10 8.78
CA ASP A 268 -7.84 18.78 8.01
C ASP A 268 -7.62 18.66 6.49
N ASP A 269 -6.36 18.66 6.07
CA ASP A 269 -5.93 18.58 4.67
C ASP A 269 -4.51 18.00 4.57
N LEU A 270 -4.12 17.54 3.37
CA LEU A 270 -2.78 17.01 3.11
C LEU A 270 -1.72 18.13 3.13
N LYS A 271 -2.10 19.33 2.72
CA LYS A 271 -1.21 20.50 2.57
C LYS A 271 -0.56 20.91 3.88
N SER A 272 -1.33 20.91 4.96
CA SER A 272 -0.89 21.31 6.29
C SER A 272 0.19 20.38 6.84
N GLY A 273 0.15 19.10 6.46
CA GLY A 273 0.99 18.05 7.04
C GLY A 273 0.75 17.81 8.53
N ARG A 274 -0.31 18.38 9.14
CA ARG A 274 -0.56 18.34 10.59
C ARG A 274 -1.38 17.12 11.01
N PHE A 275 -0.85 15.93 10.73
CA PHE A 275 -1.46 14.66 11.10
C PHE A 275 -1.29 14.39 12.60
N THR A 276 -2.39 14.40 13.34
CA THR A 276 -2.43 14.19 14.80
C THR A 276 -2.86 12.77 15.12
N ARG A 277 -2.07 12.06 15.95
CA ARG A 277 -2.35 10.69 16.39
C ARG A 277 -3.75 10.59 17.00
N SER A 278 -4.54 9.62 16.56
CA SER A 278 -5.98 9.52 16.88
C SER A 278 -6.42 8.08 17.16
N ASP A 279 -5.51 7.16 17.49
CA ASP A 279 -5.79 5.73 17.69
C ASP A 279 -6.89 5.43 18.71
N GLU A 280 -7.04 6.24 19.75
CA GLU A 280 -8.12 6.10 20.74
C GLU A 280 -9.54 6.25 20.15
N GLN A 281 -9.66 6.86 18.96
CA GLN A 281 -10.94 7.06 18.27
C GLN A 281 -11.26 5.94 17.27
N PHE A 282 -10.32 5.02 17.04
CA PHE A 282 -10.44 3.98 16.03
C PHE A 282 -10.60 2.60 16.68
N SER A 283 -11.35 1.74 16.00
CA SER A 283 -11.54 0.35 16.42
C SER A 283 -11.26 -0.56 15.24
N PHE A 284 -10.46 -1.60 15.48
CA PHE A 284 -10.15 -2.64 14.52
C PHE A 284 -10.51 -4.01 15.11
N PRO A 285 -11.01 -4.96 14.31
CA PRO A 285 -11.37 -6.29 14.80
C PRO A 285 -10.14 -7.15 15.12
N TYR A 286 -8.99 -6.80 14.54
CA TYR A 286 -7.66 -7.37 14.75
C TYR A 286 -6.61 -6.42 14.15
N GLY A 287 -5.32 -6.70 14.31
CA GLY A 287 -4.25 -5.90 13.71
C GLY A 287 -4.24 -5.96 12.17
N PHE A 288 -4.69 -4.88 11.52
CA PHE A 288 -4.55 -4.68 10.08
C PHE A 288 -3.11 -4.28 9.75
N LYS A 289 -2.52 -4.88 8.72
CA LYS A 289 -1.17 -4.56 8.21
C LYS A 289 -1.24 -3.91 6.84
N HIS A 290 -0.08 -3.52 6.31
CA HIS A 290 0.08 -2.73 5.08
C HIS A 290 -0.95 -3.05 3.98
N GLY A 291 -1.75 -2.03 3.63
CA GLY A 291 -2.80 -2.13 2.64
C GLY A 291 -3.34 -0.77 2.22
N THR A 292 -4.50 -0.75 1.56
CA THR A 292 -5.11 0.49 1.04
C THR A 292 -6.60 0.57 1.34
N VAL A 293 -7.07 1.79 1.61
CA VAL A 293 -8.48 2.10 1.84
C VAL A 293 -9.10 2.69 0.57
N LEU A 294 -10.19 2.09 0.11
CA LEU A 294 -11.02 2.57 -0.98
C LEU A 294 -12.37 3.09 -0.45
N ALA A 295 -12.74 4.31 -0.83
CA ALA A 295 -14.10 4.79 -0.65
C ALA A 295 -15.07 4.04 -1.59
N ILE A 296 -16.13 3.49 -1.02
CA ILE A 296 -17.14 2.68 -1.70
C ILE A 296 -18.55 3.22 -1.45
N THR A 297 -19.50 2.85 -2.30
CA THR A 297 -20.90 3.22 -2.12
C THR A 297 -21.56 2.38 -1.02
N THR A 298 -22.71 2.82 -0.53
CA THR A 298 -23.51 2.03 0.41
C THR A 298 -23.95 0.70 -0.20
N GLU A 299 -24.26 0.67 -1.50
CA GLU A 299 -24.66 -0.54 -2.23
C GLU A 299 -23.50 -1.55 -2.31
N GLU A 300 -22.28 -1.08 -2.57
CA GLU A 300 -21.08 -1.92 -2.60
C GLU A 300 -20.75 -2.46 -1.21
N TYR A 301 -20.82 -1.63 -0.17
CA TYR A 301 -20.67 -2.08 1.22
C TYR A 301 -21.64 -3.21 1.54
N ASN A 302 -22.93 -3.00 1.26
CA ASN A 302 -23.97 -3.99 1.51
C ASN A 302 -23.82 -5.24 0.63
N ARG A 303 -23.20 -5.13 -0.54
CA ARG A 303 -22.90 -6.27 -1.42
C ARG A 303 -21.80 -7.13 -0.83
N ILE A 304 -20.69 -6.52 -0.41
CA ILE A 304 -19.57 -7.21 0.25
C ILE A 304 -20.07 -7.88 1.53
N GLN A 305 -20.78 -7.14 2.38
CA GLN A 305 -21.29 -7.65 3.65
C GLN A 305 -22.21 -8.86 3.46
N ARG A 306 -23.11 -8.85 2.46
CA ARG A 306 -24.03 -9.98 2.19
C ARG A 306 -23.35 -11.17 1.52
N HIS A 307 -22.32 -10.94 0.72
CA HIS A 307 -21.63 -12.02 0.02
C HIS A 307 -20.71 -12.81 0.95
N PHE A 308 -20.04 -12.12 1.87
CA PHE A 308 -19.06 -12.69 2.80
C PHE A 308 -19.54 -12.73 4.26
N SER A 309 -20.87 -12.66 4.49
CA SER A 309 -21.48 -12.84 5.81
C SER A 309 -21.39 -14.26 6.32
#